data_AF-A0A966RRU7-F1
#
_entry.id   AF-A0A966RRU7-F1
#
_cell.length_a   1.000
_cell.length_b   1.000
_cell.length_c   1.000
_cell.angle_alpha   90.00
_cell.angle_beta   90.00
_cell.angle_gamma   90.00
#
_symmetry.space_group_name_H-M   'P 1'
#
loop_
_entity.id
_entity.type
_entity.pdbx_description
1 polymer ?
#
loop_
_entity_poly.entity_id
_entity_poly.type
_entity_poly.pdbx_seq_one_letter_code
_entity_poly.pdbx_strand_id
1 'polypeptide(L)'
;MSAPTNGLHSLDQIGYRPILWRPIKRPAYLFARPSTLCFISPHVLRSPSMHLKYRLAALAAALSFSVFAPGQSAAQEKVLNVVPHSNLAILDPIWTTAYMSRNHGYMIYDTLFATDAKNQIQPQMIESWLVSPDKKVWEFKLRNGLEFHDGNPVTSEDVIASLNRWGKRDAMGVAMYTFVDKLEVISANRFRIVFKEPCGFVLEALGKPSSNVPRFNHLHAPFNKPEVRRAALASFNQEAFLRAQVGVKELYKPCPSMFTCGTPYGSPAGSEIQSKSNMKMAQELLKKSGYDGTPVVIMKPTDLQSIGKLPDVAAQLMRQAGFKVDLQAMDWQTLVSRRAKKDAPKDGGWHMFCTAWVAPDIWSPINNAALDARGLKAGWFGWGEDTKLEDLRSQF
;
A
#
# COMPACT_ATOMS: atom_id res chain seq x y z
N MET A 1 -40.73 -4.54 38.70
CA MET A 1 -39.96 -5.73 38.28
C MET A 1 -38.77 -5.24 37.48
N SER A 2 -37.60 -5.32 38.10
CA SER A 2 -36.31 -4.79 37.65
C SER A 2 -35.62 -5.72 36.65
N ALA A 3 -35.02 -5.14 35.61
CA ALA A 3 -34.19 -5.84 34.62
C ALA A 3 -32.87 -6.34 35.23
N PRO A 4 -32.29 -7.46 34.75
CA PRO A 4 -31.03 -7.97 35.27
C PRO A 4 -29.83 -7.20 34.69
N THR A 5 -28.91 -6.83 35.58
CA THR A 5 -27.61 -6.20 35.31
C THR A 5 -26.61 -7.25 34.84
N ASN A 6 -26.12 -7.13 33.60
CA ASN A 6 -24.97 -7.91 33.12
C ASN A 6 -23.68 -7.34 33.74
N GLY A 7 -22.96 -8.19 34.46
CA GLY A 7 -21.66 -7.88 35.04
C GLY A 7 -20.61 -7.59 33.97
N LEU A 8 -19.93 -6.46 34.13
CA LEU A 8 -18.68 -6.15 33.47
C LEU A 8 -17.62 -7.14 33.96
N HIS A 9 -17.16 -8.02 33.08
CA HIS A 9 -15.92 -8.77 33.30
C HIS A 9 -14.74 -7.80 33.22
N SER A 10 -13.93 -7.75 34.29
CA SER A 10 -12.73 -6.92 34.41
C SER A 10 -11.68 -7.28 33.35
N LEU A 11 -11.07 -6.25 32.77
CA LEU A 11 -10.05 -6.29 31.70
C LEU A 11 -8.70 -6.95 32.09
N ASP A 12 -8.56 -7.47 33.30
CA ASP A 12 -7.31 -8.08 33.80
C ASP A 12 -7.00 -9.48 33.24
N GLN A 13 -7.93 -10.13 32.53
CA GLN A 13 -7.71 -11.49 31.98
C GLN A 13 -7.17 -11.53 30.55
N ILE A 14 -6.96 -10.38 29.92
CA ILE A 14 -6.33 -10.28 28.59
C ILE A 14 -5.12 -9.39 28.81
N GLY A 15 -3.90 -9.93 28.75
CA GLY A 15 -2.64 -9.24 29.07
C GLY A 15 -2.33 -8.01 28.23
N TYR A 16 -3.14 -6.96 28.36
CA TYR A 16 -3.09 -5.72 27.63
C TYR A 16 -2.49 -4.66 28.53
N ARG A 17 -1.28 -4.17 28.19
CA ARG A 17 -0.69 -2.98 28.82
C ARG A 17 -0.81 -1.81 27.83
N PRO A 18 -1.69 -0.82 28.06
CA PRO A 18 -1.71 0.40 27.26
C PRO A 18 -0.59 1.34 27.72
N ILE A 19 0.17 1.90 26.77
CA ILE A 19 1.31 2.78 27.06
C ILE A 19 1.06 4.20 26.52
N LEU A 20 1.29 5.18 27.41
CA LEU A 20 1.27 6.62 27.19
C LEU A 20 2.66 7.14 26.73
N TRP A 21 2.61 8.23 25.96
CA TRP A 21 3.67 8.86 25.13
C TRP A 21 4.93 9.40 25.84
N ARG A 22 6.11 9.19 25.19
CA ARG A 22 7.24 10.15 25.07
C ARG A 22 8.05 9.92 23.78
N PRO A 23 8.63 10.96 23.14
CA PRO A 23 9.34 10.84 21.86
C PRO A 23 10.80 10.37 22.01
N ILE A 24 11.26 9.49 21.09
CA ILE A 24 12.64 8.99 20.98
C ILE A 24 13.47 9.90 20.06
N LYS A 25 14.72 10.20 20.45
CA LYS A 25 15.71 10.99 19.71
C LYS A 25 16.31 10.19 18.54
N ARG A 26 16.24 10.73 17.31
CA ARG A 26 17.02 10.24 16.15
C ARG A 26 18.31 11.06 15.96
N PRO A 27 19.42 10.49 15.46
CA PRO A 27 20.62 11.24 15.14
C PRO A 27 20.45 12.06 13.84
N ALA A 28 20.91 13.32 13.86
CA ALA A 28 20.79 14.25 12.75
C ALA A 28 21.89 14.02 11.69
N TYR A 29 21.49 13.86 10.43
CA TYR A 29 22.39 13.97 9.28
C TYR A 29 22.63 15.45 8.94
N LEU A 30 23.89 15.90 8.96
CA LEU A 30 24.30 17.25 8.59
C LEU A 30 24.10 17.48 7.08
N PHE A 31 23.13 18.31 6.71
CA PHE A 31 23.14 19.04 5.45
C PHE A 31 23.57 20.48 5.73
N ALA A 32 24.76 20.87 5.25
CA ALA A 32 25.22 22.25 5.28
C ALA A 32 24.35 23.11 4.33
N ARG A 33 23.87 24.25 4.81
CA ARG A 33 23.26 25.31 3.98
C ARG A 33 24.09 26.59 4.06
N PRO A 34 24.23 27.35 2.95
CA PRO A 34 24.96 28.61 2.96
C PRO A 34 24.11 29.75 3.56
N SER A 35 24.81 30.66 4.23
CA SER A 35 24.34 31.82 4.98
C SER A 35 23.89 32.97 4.07
N THR A 36 22.67 33.48 4.32
CA THR A 36 22.22 34.79 3.82
C THR A 36 21.98 35.73 5.00
N LEU A 37 22.82 36.77 5.10
CA LEU A 37 22.73 37.86 6.06
C LEU A 37 21.57 38.79 5.71
N CYS A 38 20.72 39.11 6.68
CA CYS A 38 19.74 40.18 6.61
C CYS A 38 20.14 41.29 7.59
N PHE A 39 20.37 42.50 7.08
CA PHE A 39 20.63 43.71 7.86
C PHE A 39 19.32 44.20 8.49
N ILE A 40 19.34 44.50 9.80
CA ILE A 40 18.34 45.32 10.48
C ILE A 40 19.04 46.59 10.94
N SER A 41 18.46 47.74 10.61
CA SER A 41 18.81 49.03 11.19
C SER A 41 17.55 49.65 11.78
N PRO A 42 17.63 50.26 12.97
CA PRO A 42 16.78 51.41 13.24
C PRO A 42 17.57 52.61 13.77
N HIS A 43 17.39 53.74 13.10
CA HIS A 43 17.61 55.08 13.64
C HIS A 43 16.44 55.46 14.55
N VAL A 44 16.70 55.92 15.79
CA VAL A 44 15.99 57.05 16.44
C VAL A 44 16.97 57.78 17.37
N LEU A 45 16.81 59.10 17.44
CA LEU A 45 17.71 60.16 17.90
C LEU A 45 17.68 60.43 19.43
N ARG A 46 18.88 60.78 19.93
CA ARG A 46 19.27 61.83 20.92
C ARG A 46 18.31 62.30 22.03
N SER A 47 18.85 62.33 23.26
CA SER A 47 19.14 63.56 24.03
C SER A 47 20.10 63.27 25.22
N PRO A 48 20.98 64.20 25.65
CA PRO A 48 22.04 63.95 26.64
C PRO A 48 21.77 64.61 28.02
N SER A 49 22.29 64.01 29.10
CA SER A 49 22.94 64.77 30.19
C SER A 49 23.57 63.86 31.26
N MET A 50 24.85 64.18 31.50
CA MET A 50 25.69 64.02 32.68
C MET A 50 25.14 63.24 33.90
N HIS A 51 25.84 62.17 34.30
CA HIS A 51 26.65 62.14 35.53
C HIS A 51 27.53 60.87 35.56
N LEU A 52 28.73 61.06 35.02
CA LEU A 52 29.92 60.23 35.15
C LEU A 52 30.41 60.30 36.60
N LYS A 53 30.62 59.15 37.28
CA LYS A 53 31.73 58.87 38.24
C LYS A 53 31.55 57.69 39.23
N TYR A 54 30.55 56.80 39.09
CA TYR A 54 30.43 55.62 39.98
C TYR A 54 30.09 54.29 39.28
N ARG A 55 30.79 53.94 38.19
CA ARG A 55 30.50 52.71 37.41
C ARG A 55 31.70 51.79 37.12
N LEU A 56 32.75 51.80 37.94
CA LEU A 56 33.97 51.02 37.62
C LEU A 56 34.44 49.99 38.67
N ALA A 57 33.66 49.69 39.72
CA ALA A 57 34.09 48.73 40.74
C ALA A 57 33.13 47.55 41.00
N ALA A 58 32.07 47.37 40.21
CA ALA A 58 31.13 46.25 40.37
C ALA A 58 30.98 45.36 39.11
N LEU A 59 31.82 45.54 38.10
CA LEU A 59 31.78 44.76 36.85
C LEU A 59 32.81 43.63 36.77
N ALA A 60 33.67 43.45 37.78
CA ALA A 60 34.72 42.42 37.75
C ALA A 60 34.34 41.09 38.44
N ALA A 61 33.17 41.01 39.11
CA ALA A 61 32.74 39.80 39.83
C ALA A 61 31.49 39.11 39.23
N ALA A 62 30.95 39.60 38.12
CA ALA A 62 29.79 39.00 37.44
C ALA A 62 30.13 38.32 36.10
N LEU A 63 31.42 38.23 35.74
CA LEU A 63 31.90 37.71 34.46
C LEU A 63 32.50 36.28 34.53
N SER A 64 32.33 35.57 35.65
CA SER A 64 33.01 34.28 35.88
C SER A 64 32.09 33.05 35.97
N PHE A 65 30.78 33.17 35.69
CA PHE A 65 29.84 32.03 35.74
C PHE A 65 29.08 31.75 34.43
N SER A 66 29.60 32.20 33.30
CA SER A 66 29.05 31.89 31.97
C SER A 66 29.87 30.82 31.23
N VAL A 67 30.34 29.80 31.94
CA VAL A 67 31.03 28.65 31.34
C VAL A 67 29.99 27.56 31.10
N PHE A 68 29.64 27.38 29.82
CA PHE A 68 29.00 26.19 29.23
C PHE A 68 27.71 25.67 29.90
N ALA A 69 26.61 26.38 29.69
CA ALA A 69 25.37 25.65 29.42
C ALA A 69 25.37 25.36 27.90
N PRO A 70 25.58 24.11 27.44
CA PRO A 70 25.28 23.79 26.05
C PRO A 70 23.79 24.07 25.88
N GLY A 71 23.47 25.16 25.17
CA GLY A 71 22.12 25.41 24.72
C GLY A 71 21.69 24.16 23.97
N GLN A 72 20.83 23.36 24.60
CA GLN A 72 20.05 22.39 23.89
C GLN A 72 19.23 23.21 22.90
N SER A 73 19.74 23.31 21.68
CA SER A 73 18.92 23.59 20.52
C SER A 73 17.94 22.43 20.46
N ALA A 74 16.84 22.54 21.21
CA ALA A 74 15.68 21.71 21.03
C ALA A 74 15.26 21.99 19.60
N ALA A 75 15.60 21.07 18.70
CA ALA A 75 15.20 21.14 17.31
C ALA A 75 13.69 21.40 17.31
N GLN A 76 13.29 22.58 16.83
CA GLN A 76 11.88 22.94 16.74
C GLN A 76 11.19 21.80 15.98
N GLU A 77 10.24 21.12 16.64
CA GLU A 77 9.50 20.03 16.03
C GLU A 77 8.81 20.59 14.78
N LYS A 78 9.31 20.22 13.60
CA LYS A 78 8.69 20.55 12.33
C LYS A 78 7.48 19.63 12.18
N VAL A 79 6.34 20.08 12.68
CA VAL A 79 5.08 19.34 12.57
C VAL A 79 4.66 19.26 11.10
N LEU A 80 4.56 18.04 10.58
CA LEU A 80 3.95 17.78 9.28
C LEU A 80 2.44 17.58 9.46
N ASN A 81 1.65 18.54 9.04
CA ASN A 81 0.19 18.40 9.01
C ASN A 81 -0.23 17.62 7.76
N VAL A 82 -0.83 16.45 7.97
CA VAL A 82 -1.34 15.58 6.90
C VAL A 82 -2.86 15.63 6.91
N VAL A 83 -3.48 15.87 5.76
CA VAL A 83 -4.93 15.74 5.57
C VAL A 83 -5.19 14.37 4.94
N PRO A 84 -5.56 13.33 5.72
CA PRO A 84 -5.91 12.03 5.16
C PRO A 84 -7.23 12.13 4.38
N HIS A 85 -7.40 11.29 3.37
CA HIS A 85 -8.60 11.33 2.51
C HIS A 85 -9.81 10.63 3.14
N SER A 86 -9.60 9.83 4.18
CA SER A 86 -10.65 9.19 4.97
C SER A 86 -10.20 9.05 6.42
N ASN A 87 -11.17 8.86 7.33
CA ASN A 87 -10.89 8.71 8.75
C ASN A 87 -10.15 7.39 9.02
N LEU A 88 -9.12 7.47 9.87
CA LEU A 88 -8.45 6.29 10.41
C LEU A 88 -9.32 5.67 11.51
N ALA A 89 -10.17 4.71 11.13
CA ALA A 89 -11.09 4.04 12.07
C ALA A 89 -10.48 2.80 12.74
N ILE A 90 -9.58 2.11 12.03
CA ILE A 90 -8.96 0.85 12.47
C ILE A 90 -7.45 1.03 12.39
N LEU A 91 -6.73 0.80 13.48
CA LEU A 91 -5.27 1.00 13.55
C LEU A 91 -4.48 -0.23 13.10
N ASP A 92 -5.11 -1.40 13.13
CA ASP A 92 -4.48 -2.69 12.83
C ASP A 92 -4.53 -3.00 11.33
N PRO A 93 -3.38 -3.00 10.62
CA PRO A 93 -3.34 -3.24 9.18
C PRO A 93 -3.55 -4.72 8.79
N ILE A 94 -3.56 -5.65 9.74
CA ILE A 94 -3.90 -7.07 9.47
C ILE A 94 -5.42 -7.28 9.46
N TRP A 95 -6.18 -6.43 10.16
CA TRP A 95 -7.64 -6.58 10.27
C TRP A 95 -8.41 -6.01 9.07
N THR A 96 -7.88 -4.97 8.43
CA THR A 96 -8.55 -4.23 7.36
C THR A 96 -7.67 -4.04 6.14
N THR A 97 -8.29 -3.97 4.97
CA THR A 97 -7.62 -3.64 3.71
C THR A 97 -7.60 -2.13 3.44
N ALA A 98 -8.08 -1.31 4.38
CA ALA A 98 -8.14 0.13 4.23
C ALA A 98 -6.74 0.76 4.13
N TYR A 99 -6.55 1.61 3.12
CA TYR A 99 -5.27 2.26 2.87
C TYR A 99 -4.86 3.26 3.96
N MET A 100 -5.81 3.89 4.67
CA MET A 100 -5.47 4.76 5.80
C MET A 100 -4.85 3.97 6.95
N SER A 101 -5.37 2.78 7.25
CA SER A 101 -4.78 1.86 8.24
C SER A 101 -3.40 1.38 7.82
N ARG A 102 -3.20 1.07 6.52
CA ARG A 102 -1.89 0.73 5.97
C ARG A 102 -0.89 1.88 6.07
N ASN A 103 -1.28 3.08 5.64
CA ASN A 103 -0.41 4.25 5.65
C ASN A 103 -0.03 4.66 7.07
N HIS A 104 -1.01 4.65 7.99
CA HIS A 104 -0.76 4.75 9.43
C HIS A 104 0.24 3.69 9.90
N GLY A 105 0.02 2.43 9.48
CA GLY A 105 0.91 1.33 9.78
C GLY A 105 2.35 1.61 9.35
N TYR A 106 2.61 2.11 8.14
CA TYR A 106 3.98 2.46 7.70
C TYR A 106 4.64 3.60 8.47
N MET A 107 3.88 4.40 9.22
CA MET A 107 4.44 5.46 10.07
C MET A 107 4.81 4.96 11.47
N ILE A 108 4.25 3.83 11.90
CA ILE A 108 4.28 3.35 13.30
C ILE A 108 4.89 1.94 13.42
N TYR A 109 4.78 1.10 12.39
CA TYR A 109 5.28 -0.27 12.37
C TYR A 109 6.32 -0.43 11.27
N ASP A 110 7.42 -1.10 11.61
CA ASP A 110 8.41 -1.55 10.63
C ASP A 110 8.01 -2.91 10.03
N THR A 111 8.56 -3.21 8.85
CA THR A 111 8.37 -4.47 8.14
C THR A 111 9.68 -5.24 8.03
N LEU A 112 9.61 -6.56 7.84
CA LEU A 112 10.83 -7.37 7.63
C LEU A 112 11.56 -6.97 6.35
N PHE A 113 10.80 -6.81 5.26
CA PHE A 113 11.26 -6.37 3.95
C PHE A 113 10.33 -5.28 3.43
N ALA A 114 10.91 -4.31 2.73
CA ALA A 114 10.17 -3.22 2.09
C ALA A 114 10.53 -3.16 0.60
N THR A 115 9.63 -2.61 -0.20
CA THR A 115 9.90 -2.38 -1.62
C THR A 115 10.53 -1.00 -1.80
N ASP A 116 11.66 -0.92 -2.51
CA ASP A 116 12.32 0.35 -2.80
C ASP A 116 11.68 1.11 -3.98
N ALA A 117 12.22 2.29 -4.27
CA ALA A 117 11.79 3.13 -5.38
C ALA A 117 11.85 2.43 -6.76
N LYS A 118 12.67 1.39 -6.91
CA LYS A 118 12.81 0.62 -8.15
C LYS A 118 11.92 -0.63 -8.18
N ASN A 119 10.98 -0.74 -7.23
CA ASN A 119 10.14 -1.91 -7.01
C ASN A 119 10.92 -3.19 -6.68
N GLN A 120 12.11 -3.05 -6.09
CA GLN A 120 12.91 -4.19 -5.64
C GLN A 120 12.70 -4.42 -4.14
N ILE A 121 12.58 -5.69 -3.75
CA ILE A 121 12.42 -6.05 -2.35
C ILE A 121 13.77 -5.89 -1.66
N GLN A 122 13.82 -4.98 -0.69
CA GLN A 122 14.98 -4.69 0.12
C GLN A 122 14.73 -5.08 1.58
N PRO A 123 15.77 -5.50 2.31
CA PRO A 123 15.64 -5.72 3.74
C PRO A 123 15.30 -4.40 4.47
N GLN A 124 14.43 -4.46 5.50
CA GLN A 124 14.15 -3.33 6.41
C GLN A 124 14.42 -3.68 7.88
N MET A 125 13.76 -4.66 8.50
CA MET A 125 14.19 -5.12 9.83
C MET A 125 15.26 -6.21 9.74
N ILE A 126 15.33 -6.89 8.60
CA ILE A 126 16.35 -7.90 8.33
C ILE A 126 17.70 -7.23 8.04
N GLU A 127 18.78 -7.79 8.58
CA GLU A 127 20.16 -7.46 8.25
C GLU A 127 20.66 -8.36 7.11
N SER A 128 20.42 -9.67 7.23
CA SER A 128 20.81 -10.68 6.25
C SER A 128 19.96 -11.93 6.37
N TRP A 129 19.99 -12.79 5.36
CA TRP A 129 19.34 -14.09 5.38
C TRP A 129 20.15 -15.15 4.65
N LEU A 130 19.92 -16.41 5.01
CA LEU A 130 20.50 -17.58 4.38
C LEU A 130 19.38 -18.47 3.86
N VAL A 131 19.58 -19.03 2.67
CA VAL A 131 18.66 -19.97 2.05
C VAL A 131 19.39 -21.28 1.85
N SER A 132 18.83 -22.38 2.34
CA SER A 132 19.40 -23.70 2.10
C SER A 132 19.40 -24.05 0.61
N PRO A 133 20.31 -24.92 0.13
CA PRO A 133 20.36 -25.31 -1.28
C PRO A 133 19.05 -25.91 -1.81
N ASP A 134 18.30 -26.61 -0.96
CA ASP A 134 16.98 -27.19 -1.27
C ASP A 134 15.81 -26.19 -1.17
N LYS A 135 16.09 -24.93 -0.79
CA LYS A 135 15.12 -23.83 -0.59
C LYS A 135 14.02 -24.14 0.43
N LYS A 136 14.25 -25.10 1.34
CA LYS A 136 13.31 -25.46 2.40
C LYS A 136 13.59 -24.77 3.73
N VAL A 137 14.78 -24.20 3.91
CA VAL A 137 15.16 -23.53 5.15
C VAL A 137 15.60 -22.11 4.84
N TRP A 138 14.93 -21.16 5.47
CA TRP A 138 15.28 -19.74 5.42
C TRP A 138 15.62 -19.28 6.83
N GLU A 139 16.86 -18.84 7.05
CA GLU A 139 17.30 -18.25 8.31
C GLU A 139 17.49 -16.75 8.13
N PHE A 140 16.88 -15.96 9.01
CA PHE A 140 16.89 -14.52 8.96
C PHE A 140 17.59 -13.95 10.19
N LYS A 141 18.44 -12.94 9.98
CA LYS A 141 19.09 -12.15 11.03
C LYS A 141 18.45 -10.77 11.11
N LEU A 142 18.01 -10.37 12.29
CA LEU A 142 17.50 -9.03 12.59
C LEU A 142 18.65 -8.02 12.73
N ARG A 143 18.40 -6.76 12.36
CA ARG A 143 19.32 -5.64 12.63
C ARG A 143 19.49 -5.42 14.13
N ASN A 144 20.64 -4.90 14.51
CA ASN A 144 20.89 -4.46 15.87
C ASN A 144 20.12 -3.15 16.18
N GLY A 145 19.71 -2.98 17.44
CA GLY A 145 19.07 -1.76 17.93
C GLY A 145 17.61 -1.58 17.50
N LEU A 146 16.93 -2.66 17.09
CA LEU A 146 15.48 -2.64 16.88
C LEU A 146 14.79 -2.60 18.24
N GLU A 147 13.95 -1.60 18.45
CA GLU A 147 13.23 -1.36 19.69
C GLU A 147 11.78 -0.98 19.37
N PHE A 148 10.86 -1.43 20.21
CA PHE A 148 9.50 -0.93 20.23
C PHE A 148 9.46 0.48 20.82
N HIS A 149 8.34 1.19 20.61
CA HIS A 149 8.17 2.56 21.11
C HIS A 149 8.18 2.67 22.64
N ASP A 150 8.06 1.57 23.37
CA ASP A 150 8.18 1.51 24.83
C ASP A 150 9.62 1.22 25.32
N GLY A 151 10.57 1.09 24.39
CA GLY A 151 11.98 0.83 24.66
C GLY A 151 12.33 -0.66 24.81
N ASN A 152 11.36 -1.58 24.71
CA ASN A 152 11.67 -3.01 24.71
C ASN A 152 12.37 -3.41 23.39
N PRO A 153 13.38 -4.29 23.41
CA PRO A 153 14.00 -4.75 22.18
C PRO A 153 13.03 -5.58 21.35
N VAL A 154 13.09 -5.44 20.02
CA VAL A 154 12.37 -6.34 19.12
C VAL A 154 13.16 -7.63 18.96
N THR A 155 12.53 -8.78 19.23
CA THR A 155 13.18 -10.09 19.13
C THR A 155 12.53 -11.00 18.09
N SER A 156 13.16 -12.15 17.90
CA SER A 156 12.73 -13.22 16.99
C SER A 156 11.40 -13.83 17.43
N GLU A 157 11.13 -13.88 18.73
CA GLU A 157 9.85 -14.28 19.30
C GLU A 157 8.71 -13.36 18.81
N ASP A 158 8.93 -12.04 18.83
CA ASP A 158 7.93 -11.05 18.38
C ASP A 158 7.66 -11.17 16.87
N VAL A 159 8.72 -11.41 16.10
CA VAL A 159 8.61 -11.63 14.66
C VAL A 159 7.80 -12.89 14.38
N ILE A 160 8.09 -14.00 15.05
CA ILE A 160 7.35 -15.26 14.87
C ILE A 160 5.88 -15.10 15.30
N ALA A 161 5.61 -14.41 16.42
CA ALA A 161 4.24 -14.11 16.84
C ALA A 161 3.49 -13.28 15.78
N SER A 162 4.14 -12.26 15.22
CA SER A 162 3.59 -11.42 14.17
C SER A 162 3.34 -12.18 12.87
N LEU A 163 4.30 -13.01 12.45
CA LEU A 163 4.18 -13.86 11.27
C LEU A 163 3.04 -14.86 11.43
N ASN A 164 2.86 -15.47 12.61
CA ASN A 164 1.77 -16.41 12.86
C ASN A 164 0.39 -15.73 12.82
N ARG A 165 0.32 -14.48 13.24
CA ARG A 165 -0.90 -13.67 13.18
C ARG A 165 -1.23 -13.26 11.75
N TRP A 166 -0.24 -12.73 11.06
CA TRP A 166 -0.33 -12.32 9.65
C TRP A 166 -0.63 -13.51 8.74
N GLY A 167 0.04 -14.65 8.97
CA GLY A 167 -0.08 -15.91 8.25
C GLY A 167 -1.49 -16.47 8.15
N LYS A 168 -2.36 -16.15 9.11
CA LYS A 168 -3.74 -16.64 9.16
C LYS A 168 -4.74 -15.79 8.37
N ARG A 169 -4.35 -14.58 7.95
CA ARG A 169 -5.29 -13.60 7.37
C ARG A 169 -4.83 -13.02 6.05
N ASP A 170 -3.54 -12.79 5.91
CA ASP A 170 -2.98 -12.24 4.70
C ASP A 170 -2.99 -13.29 3.59
N ALA A 171 -3.34 -12.92 2.36
CA ALA A 171 -3.40 -13.89 1.25
C ALA A 171 -2.04 -14.58 1.00
N MET A 172 -0.92 -13.86 1.17
CA MET A 172 0.42 -14.47 1.14
C MET A 172 0.79 -15.21 2.38
N GLY A 173 0.36 -14.70 3.53
CA GLY A 173 0.48 -15.42 4.77
C GLY A 173 -0.13 -16.81 4.63
N VAL A 174 -1.39 -16.88 4.22
CA VAL A 174 -2.14 -18.12 4.08
C VAL A 174 -1.48 -19.04 3.08
N ALA A 175 -1.09 -18.53 1.90
CA ALA A 175 -0.41 -19.32 0.89
C ALA A 175 0.97 -19.82 1.34
N MET A 176 1.80 -18.97 1.95
CA MET A 176 3.13 -19.36 2.44
C MET A 176 3.02 -20.39 3.56
N TYR A 177 2.04 -20.24 4.45
CA TYR A 177 1.84 -21.14 5.58
C TYR A 177 1.36 -22.54 5.18
N THR A 178 0.88 -22.78 3.95
CA THR A 178 0.64 -24.16 3.48
C THR A 178 1.95 -24.94 3.33
N PHE A 179 3.03 -24.26 2.97
CA PHE A 179 4.38 -24.82 2.81
C PHE A 179 5.10 -24.93 4.15
N VAL A 180 4.77 -24.09 5.13
CA VAL A 180 5.45 -24.03 6.43
C VAL A 180 5.29 -25.35 7.18
N ASP A 181 6.42 -25.90 7.63
CA ASP A 181 6.50 -26.93 8.66
C ASP A 181 6.52 -26.29 10.05
N LYS A 182 7.50 -25.40 10.28
CA LYS A 182 7.66 -24.70 11.56
C LYS A 182 8.42 -23.38 11.43
N LEU A 183 8.24 -22.52 12.42
CA LEU A 183 9.07 -21.35 12.66
C LEU A 183 9.85 -21.58 13.96
N GLU A 184 11.15 -21.27 13.95
CA GLU A 184 12.05 -21.53 15.08
C GLU A 184 12.75 -20.24 15.48
N VAL A 185 12.81 -19.99 16.79
CA VAL A 185 13.75 -19.02 17.36
C VAL A 185 15.11 -19.70 17.45
N ILE A 186 16.13 -19.12 16.81
CA ILE A 186 17.52 -19.59 16.91
C ILE A 186 18.27 -18.78 17.98
N SER A 187 18.01 -17.47 18.03
CA SER A 187 18.45 -16.55 19.08
C SER A 187 17.52 -15.34 19.10
N ALA A 188 17.72 -14.41 20.05
CA ALA A 188 16.92 -13.18 20.12
C ALA A 188 16.89 -12.41 18.78
N ASN A 189 17.98 -12.41 18.00
CA ASN A 189 18.06 -11.73 16.70
C ASN A 189 18.12 -12.67 15.48
N ARG A 190 17.85 -13.97 15.66
CA ARG A 190 17.80 -14.93 14.55
C ARG A 190 16.60 -15.84 14.67
N PHE A 191 15.86 -15.93 13.58
CA PHE A 191 14.77 -16.89 13.45
C PHE A 191 14.87 -17.65 12.13
N ARG A 192 14.21 -18.78 12.08
CA ARG A 192 14.19 -19.66 10.92
C ARG A 192 12.75 -20.01 10.54
N ILE A 193 12.51 -20.08 9.24
CA ILE A 193 11.29 -20.66 8.67
C ILE A 193 11.71 -21.95 7.96
N VAL A 194 11.08 -23.06 8.36
CA VAL A 194 11.28 -24.38 7.77
C VAL A 194 10.03 -24.73 6.98
N PHE A 195 10.21 -25.16 5.74
CA PHE A 195 9.16 -25.54 4.81
C PHE A 195 9.19 -27.06 4.52
N LYS A 196 8.01 -27.66 4.36
CA LYS A 196 7.81 -29.06 3.98
C LYS A 196 8.36 -29.34 2.58
N GLU A 197 8.19 -28.36 1.69
CA GLU A 197 8.62 -28.36 0.30
C GLU A 197 9.20 -26.99 -0.09
N PRO A 198 9.96 -26.88 -1.19
CA PRO A 198 10.61 -25.63 -1.57
C PRO A 198 9.62 -24.47 -1.74
N CYS A 199 9.79 -23.38 -0.98
CA CYS A 199 8.97 -22.18 -1.10
C CYS A 199 9.75 -21.08 -1.84
N GLY A 200 9.36 -20.81 -3.10
CA GLY A 200 10.09 -19.89 -3.98
C GLY A 200 9.73 -18.41 -3.86
N PHE A 201 8.73 -18.06 -3.05
CA PHE A 201 8.13 -16.71 -3.03
C PHE A 201 8.20 -16.03 -1.64
N VAL A 202 9.13 -16.45 -0.78
CA VAL A 202 9.24 -15.99 0.61
C VAL A 202 9.49 -14.48 0.68
N LEU A 203 10.37 -13.94 -0.15
CA LEU A 203 10.68 -12.51 -0.12
C LEU A 203 9.50 -11.69 -0.66
N GLU A 204 8.82 -12.16 -1.70
CA GLU A 204 7.63 -11.55 -2.29
C GLU A 204 6.49 -11.50 -1.29
N ALA A 205 6.31 -12.57 -0.51
CA ALA A 205 5.33 -12.64 0.57
C ALA A 205 5.59 -11.56 1.64
N LEU A 206 6.86 -11.27 1.92
CA LEU A 206 7.27 -10.32 2.96
C LEU A 206 7.47 -8.87 2.46
N GLY A 207 7.71 -8.64 1.16
CA GLY A 207 8.08 -7.33 0.60
C GLY A 207 7.00 -6.58 -0.22
N LYS A 208 5.99 -7.30 -0.73
CA LYS A 208 4.75 -6.81 -1.40
C LYS A 208 4.89 -5.68 -2.46
N PRO A 209 5.16 -6.01 -3.74
CA PRO A 209 4.92 -5.09 -4.88
C PRO A 209 3.41 -4.86 -5.13
N SER A 210 3.00 -3.81 -5.88
CA SER A 210 1.59 -3.53 -6.25
C SER A 210 1.30 -3.48 -7.75
N SER A 211 0.07 -3.82 -8.15
CA SER A 211 -0.45 -3.85 -9.53
C SER A 211 -1.85 -3.22 -9.62
N ASN A 212 -2.15 -2.57 -10.75
CA ASN A 212 -3.44 -1.94 -11.02
C ASN A 212 -4.29 -2.81 -11.93
N VAL A 213 -5.56 -3.00 -11.59
CA VAL A 213 -6.48 -3.89 -12.32
C VAL A 213 -7.80 -3.16 -12.65
N PRO A 214 -8.10 -2.94 -13.94
CA PRO A 214 -9.47 -2.64 -14.37
C PRO A 214 -10.31 -3.93 -14.35
N ARG A 215 -11.47 -3.89 -13.69
CA ARG A 215 -12.40 -5.03 -13.60
C ARG A 215 -13.69 -4.74 -14.37
N PHE A 216 -13.99 -5.57 -15.36
CA PHE A 216 -15.25 -5.55 -16.10
C PHE A 216 -16.34 -6.36 -15.38
N ASN A 217 -17.59 -5.93 -15.55
CA ASN A 217 -18.77 -6.70 -15.19
C ASN A 217 -19.30 -7.46 -16.42
N HIS A 218 -19.36 -8.79 -16.33
CA HIS A 218 -19.73 -9.66 -17.44
C HIS A 218 -21.24 -9.92 -17.52
N LEU A 219 -22.03 -9.48 -16.53
CA LEU A 219 -23.48 -9.73 -16.51
C LEU A 219 -24.23 -8.86 -17.52
N HIS A 220 -23.75 -7.64 -17.75
CA HIS A 220 -24.52 -6.59 -18.43
C HIS A 220 -23.87 -6.18 -19.75
N ALA A 221 -24.70 -5.93 -20.75
CA ALA A 221 -24.25 -5.29 -21.98
C ALA A 221 -23.61 -3.92 -21.67
N PRO A 222 -22.53 -3.52 -22.38
CA PRO A 222 -21.97 -4.23 -23.51
C PRO A 222 -20.84 -5.21 -23.13
N PHE A 223 -20.42 -5.25 -21.86
CA PHE A 223 -19.29 -6.06 -21.40
C PHE A 223 -19.60 -7.54 -21.13
N ASN A 224 -20.86 -7.96 -21.27
CA ASN A 224 -21.19 -9.38 -21.43
C ASN A 224 -20.57 -9.99 -22.71
N LYS A 225 -20.29 -9.17 -23.74
CA LYS A 225 -19.60 -9.60 -24.98
C LYS A 225 -18.07 -9.52 -24.83
N PRO A 226 -17.34 -10.64 -24.98
CA PRO A 226 -15.88 -10.65 -24.91
C PRO A 226 -15.19 -9.72 -25.91
N GLU A 227 -15.77 -9.55 -27.10
CA GLU A 227 -15.25 -8.71 -28.18
C GLU A 227 -15.21 -7.24 -27.76
N VAL A 228 -16.24 -6.77 -27.04
CA VAL A 228 -16.30 -5.41 -26.51
C VAL A 228 -15.26 -5.22 -25.39
N ARG A 229 -15.08 -6.21 -24.51
CA ARG A 229 -14.04 -6.17 -23.47
C ARG A 229 -12.64 -6.10 -24.08
N ARG A 230 -12.38 -6.87 -25.14
CA ARG A 230 -11.12 -6.82 -25.90
C ARG A 230 -10.87 -5.45 -26.54
N ALA A 231 -11.91 -4.81 -27.07
CA ALA A 231 -11.81 -3.45 -27.59
C ALA A 231 -11.46 -2.42 -26.49
N ALA A 232 -12.08 -2.53 -25.31
CA ALA A 232 -11.74 -1.69 -24.16
C ALA A 232 -10.29 -1.92 -23.70
N LEU A 233 -9.86 -3.17 -23.56
CA LEU A 233 -8.47 -3.52 -23.22
C LEU A 233 -7.46 -2.98 -24.24
N ALA A 234 -7.76 -3.05 -25.53
CA ALA A 234 -6.89 -2.52 -26.58
C ALA A 234 -6.71 -0.99 -26.50
N SER A 235 -7.66 -0.26 -25.88
CA SER A 235 -7.53 1.17 -25.62
C SER A 235 -6.60 1.48 -24.44
N PHE A 236 -6.36 0.51 -23.57
CA PHE A 236 -5.64 0.70 -22.31
C PHE A 236 -4.11 0.56 -22.47
N ASN A 237 -3.47 1.60 -22.99
CA ASN A 237 -2.02 1.70 -22.89
C ASN A 237 -1.60 1.87 -21.41
N GLN A 238 -0.94 0.85 -20.86
CA GLN A 238 -0.53 0.81 -19.44
C GLN A 238 0.34 2.02 -19.03
N GLU A 239 1.17 2.53 -19.94
CA GLU A 239 2.03 3.69 -19.67
C GLU A 239 1.21 4.94 -19.29
N ALA A 240 0.04 5.14 -19.92
CA ALA A 240 -0.83 6.27 -19.62
C ALA A 240 -1.40 6.19 -18.19
N PHE A 241 -1.81 4.99 -17.76
CA PHE A 241 -2.28 4.75 -16.40
C PHE A 241 -1.18 4.96 -15.37
N LEU A 242 0.00 4.38 -15.60
CA LEU A 242 1.12 4.46 -14.68
C LEU A 242 1.66 5.89 -14.58
N ARG A 243 1.77 6.62 -15.70
CA ARG A 243 2.17 8.03 -15.70
C ARG A 243 1.16 8.90 -14.96
N ALA A 244 -0.14 8.69 -15.15
CA ALA A 244 -1.15 9.47 -14.44
C ALA A 244 -1.15 9.19 -12.93
N GLN A 245 -1.02 7.92 -12.56
CA GLN A 245 -1.16 7.46 -11.18
C GLN A 245 0.11 7.66 -10.35
N VAL A 246 1.29 7.34 -10.91
CA VAL A 246 2.58 7.37 -10.21
C VAL A 246 3.36 8.64 -10.54
N GLY A 247 3.30 9.12 -11.78
CA GLY A 247 3.94 10.38 -12.23
C GLY A 247 5.46 10.30 -12.45
N VAL A 248 6.18 9.61 -11.58
CA VAL A 248 7.65 9.49 -11.61
C VAL A 248 8.05 8.23 -12.36
N LYS A 249 8.74 8.39 -13.51
CA LYS A 249 9.02 7.30 -14.48
C LYS A 249 9.83 6.16 -13.86
N GLU A 250 10.71 6.47 -12.93
CA GLU A 250 11.60 5.52 -12.26
C GLU A 250 10.85 4.61 -11.28
N LEU A 251 9.65 5.01 -10.84
CA LEU A 251 8.85 4.30 -9.83
C LEU A 251 7.85 3.30 -10.42
N TYR A 252 7.80 3.15 -11.75
CA TYR A 252 6.86 2.23 -12.39
C TYR A 252 7.44 1.57 -13.64
N LYS A 253 6.86 0.42 -14.00
CA LYS A 253 7.10 -0.26 -15.26
C LYS A 253 5.79 -0.88 -15.78
N PRO A 254 5.54 -0.89 -17.10
CA PRO A 254 4.49 -1.72 -17.67
C PRO A 254 4.71 -3.20 -17.34
N CYS A 255 3.62 -3.92 -17.15
CA CYS A 255 3.60 -5.37 -17.01
C CYS A 255 2.46 -5.94 -17.87
N PRO A 256 2.76 -6.49 -19.06
CA PRO A 256 1.73 -7.04 -19.92
C PRO A 256 1.21 -8.41 -19.45
N SER A 257 1.89 -9.04 -18.50
CA SER A 257 1.51 -10.34 -17.98
C SER A 257 0.22 -10.28 -17.15
N MET A 258 -0.58 -11.35 -17.22
CA MET A 258 -1.74 -11.55 -16.33
C MET A 258 -1.32 -11.76 -14.87
N PHE A 259 -0.15 -12.36 -14.66
CA PHE A 259 0.46 -12.53 -13.35
C PHE A 259 1.56 -11.49 -13.18
N THR A 260 1.88 -11.11 -11.95
CA THR A 260 2.89 -10.06 -11.73
C THR A 260 4.21 -10.39 -12.42
N CYS A 261 4.70 -9.51 -13.28
CA CYS A 261 5.97 -9.66 -13.97
C CYS A 261 7.12 -9.79 -12.97
N GLY A 262 8.00 -10.76 -13.21
CA GLY A 262 9.12 -11.08 -12.31
C GLY A 262 8.79 -12.11 -11.21
N THR A 263 7.54 -12.59 -11.14
CA THR A 263 7.16 -13.75 -10.31
C THR A 263 7.27 -15.06 -11.10
N PRO A 264 7.29 -16.24 -10.43
CA PRO A 264 7.46 -17.54 -11.12
C PRO A 264 6.47 -17.83 -12.24
N TYR A 265 5.22 -17.33 -12.14
CA TYR A 265 4.19 -17.50 -13.18
C TYR A 265 4.01 -16.26 -14.07
N GLY A 266 4.78 -15.20 -13.83
CA GLY A 266 4.79 -14.01 -14.66
C GLY A 266 5.28 -14.32 -16.08
N SER A 267 4.38 -14.26 -17.06
CA SER A 267 4.66 -14.52 -18.48
C SER A 267 3.90 -13.58 -19.41
N PRO A 268 4.51 -13.10 -20.50
CA PRO A 268 3.81 -12.30 -21.52
C PRO A 268 2.89 -13.16 -22.42
N ALA A 269 2.80 -14.47 -22.21
CA ALA A 269 1.90 -15.33 -22.99
C ALA A 269 0.44 -14.87 -22.88
N GLY A 270 -0.27 -14.77 -24.01
CA GLY A 270 -1.66 -14.32 -24.07
C GLY A 270 -1.86 -12.81 -23.85
N SER A 271 -0.78 -12.02 -23.86
CA SER A 271 -0.82 -10.58 -23.65
C SER A 271 -0.88 -9.76 -24.94
N GLU A 272 -1.26 -10.34 -26.07
CA GLU A 272 -1.13 -9.71 -27.39
C GLU A 272 -1.89 -8.38 -27.46
N ILE A 273 -3.06 -8.31 -26.81
CA ILE A 273 -3.85 -7.08 -26.73
C ILE A 273 -3.16 -6.07 -25.82
N GLN A 274 -2.78 -6.46 -24.61
CA GLN A 274 -2.20 -5.58 -23.59
C GLN A 274 -0.82 -5.03 -24.02
N SER A 275 0.02 -5.90 -24.59
CA SER A 275 1.36 -5.56 -25.08
C SER A 275 1.35 -4.67 -26.32
N LYS A 276 0.34 -4.84 -27.20
CA LYS A 276 0.24 -4.09 -28.47
C LYS A 276 -0.90 -3.07 -28.46
N SER A 277 -1.42 -2.74 -27.27
CA SER A 277 -2.56 -1.83 -27.09
C SER A 277 -2.30 -0.51 -27.79
N ASN A 278 -3.19 -0.17 -28.72
CA ASN A 278 -3.15 1.08 -29.44
C ASN A 278 -4.57 1.47 -29.89
N MET A 279 -4.76 2.78 -30.10
CA MET A 279 -6.09 3.34 -30.36
C MET A 279 -6.72 2.81 -31.65
N LYS A 280 -5.91 2.57 -32.69
CA LYS A 280 -6.40 2.02 -33.97
C LYS A 280 -6.98 0.62 -33.78
N MET A 281 -6.24 -0.27 -33.08
CA MET A 281 -6.71 -1.60 -32.73
C MET A 281 -8.00 -1.54 -31.90
N ALA A 282 -8.08 -0.64 -30.92
CA ALA A 282 -9.27 -0.46 -30.09
C ALA A 282 -10.51 -0.08 -30.92
N GLN A 283 -10.38 0.90 -31.82
CA GLN A 283 -11.45 1.36 -32.70
C GLN A 283 -11.89 0.27 -33.68
N GLU A 284 -10.95 -0.46 -34.27
CA GLU A 284 -11.25 -1.58 -35.18
C GLU A 284 -11.98 -2.72 -34.46
N LEU A 285 -11.52 -3.11 -33.27
CA LEU A 285 -12.18 -4.12 -32.45
C LEU A 285 -13.56 -3.66 -31.99
N LEU A 286 -13.71 -2.40 -31.60
CA LEU A 286 -15.01 -1.86 -31.17
C LEU A 286 -16.02 -1.87 -32.31
N LYS A 287 -15.61 -1.45 -33.52
CA LYS A 287 -16.45 -1.52 -34.72
C LYS A 287 -16.87 -2.96 -35.04
N LYS A 288 -15.92 -3.90 -35.01
CA LYS A 288 -16.19 -5.33 -35.26
C LYS A 288 -17.08 -5.97 -34.19
N SER A 289 -17.05 -5.47 -32.96
CA SER A 289 -17.87 -6.00 -31.86
C SER A 289 -19.37 -5.70 -31.99
N GLY A 290 -19.76 -4.79 -32.90
CA GLY A 290 -21.14 -4.34 -33.04
C GLY A 290 -21.64 -3.56 -31.83
N TYR A 291 -20.76 -2.79 -31.18
CA TYR A 291 -21.14 -1.94 -30.06
C TYR A 291 -22.19 -0.91 -30.50
N ASP A 292 -23.32 -0.90 -29.80
CA ASP A 292 -24.52 -0.12 -30.13
C ASP A 292 -24.53 1.29 -29.53
N GLY A 293 -23.46 1.67 -28.81
CA GLY A 293 -23.37 2.93 -28.12
C GLY A 293 -24.01 2.94 -26.73
N THR A 294 -24.38 1.78 -26.16
CA THR A 294 -24.86 1.67 -24.78
C THR A 294 -23.85 2.30 -23.81
N PRO A 295 -24.24 3.32 -23.00
CA PRO A 295 -23.33 3.97 -22.07
C PRO A 295 -22.72 3.01 -21.05
N VAL A 296 -21.39 3.04 -20.93
CA VAL A 296 -20.62 2.27 -19.96
C VAL A 296 -20.45 3.09 -18.68
N VAL A 297 -21.11 2.63 -17.62
CA VAL A 297 -20.96 3.13 -16.24
C VAL A 297 -19.62 2.67 -15.65
N ILE A 298 -18.68 3.61 -15.48
CA ILE A 298 -17.43 3.41 -14.76
C ILE A 298 -17.54 4.05 -13.38
N MET A 299 -17.29 3.28 -12.32
CA MET A 299 -17.26 3.80 -10.95
C MET A 299 -15.90 4.44 -10.66
N LYS A 300 -15.90 5.66 -10.13
CA LYS A 300 -14.73 6.44 -9.77
C LYS A 300 -14.70 6.73 -8.27
N PRO A 301 -13.75 6.16 -7.51
CA PRO A 301 -13.50 6.61 -6.15
C PRO A 301 -12.81 7.98 -6.18
N THR A 302 -13.35 8.96 -5.46
CA THR A 302 -12.80 10.33 -5.39
C THR A 302 -11.87 10.56 -4.22
N ASP A 303 -11.93 9.70 -3.22
CA ASP A 303 -11.17 9.77 -1.98
C ASP A 303 -9.91 8.89 -2.03
N LEU A 304 -9.90 7.78 -2.78
CA LEU A 304 -8.75 6.89 -2.82
C LEU A 304 -7.66 7.28 -3.83
N GLN A 305 -6.69 8.09 -3.40
CA GLN A 305 -5.63 8.64 -4.25
C GLN A 305 -4.78 7.61 -5.00
N SER A 306 -4.60 6.38 -4.47
CA SER A 306 -3.79 5.34 -5.12
C SER A 306 -4.40 4.77 -6.39
N ILE A 307 -5.70 4.99 -6.62
CA ILE A 307 -6.41 4.53 -7.83
C ILE A 307 -7.35 5.58 -8.42
N GLY A 308 -7.59 6.71 -7.74
CA GLY A 308 -8.62 7.68 -8.10
C GLY A 308 -8.44 8.32 -9.48
N LYS A 309 -7.22 8.29 -10.02
CA LYS A 309 -6.91 8.77 -11.38
C LYS A 309 -7.12 7.70 -12.45
N LEU A 310 -7.13 6.41 -12.11
CA LEU A 310 -7.25 5.32 -13.08
C LEU A 310 -8.57 5.37 -13.87
N PRO A 311 -9.74 5.59 -13.22
CA PRO A 311 -11.01 5.69 -13.95
C PRO A 311 -11.07 6.88 -14.91
N ASP A 312 -10.42 8.00 -14.59
CA ASP A 312 -10.35 9.17 -15.49
C ASP A 312 -9.58 8.83 -16.77
N VAL A 313 -8.42 8.17 -16.63
CA VAL A 313 -7.61 7.72 -17.76
C VAL A 313 -8.37 6.69 -18.58
N ALA A 314 -9.00 5.70 -17.94
CA ALA A 314 -9.79 4.70 -18.63
C ALA A 314 -10.96 5.33 -19.40
N ALA A 315 -11.70 6.24 -18.77
CA ALA A 315 -12.81 6.94 -19.40
C ALA A 315 -12.36 7.76 -20.61
N GLN A 316 -11.23 8.45 -20.50
CA GLN A 316 -10.65 9.22 -21.61
C GLN A 316 -10.26 8.31 -22.78
N LEU A 317 -9.50 7.24 -22.52
CA LEU A 317 -9.04 6.31 -23.56
C LEU A 317 -10.21 5.57 -24.22
N MET A 318 -11.20 5.16 -23.44
CA MET A 318 -12.41 4.52 -23.98
C MET A 318 -13.25 5.48 -24.83
N ARG A 319 -13.42 6.73 -24.42
CA ARG A 319 -14.10 7.75 -25.25
C ARG A 319 -13.37 7.96 -26.58
N GLN A 320 -12.04 8.01 -26.56
CA GLN A 320 -11.22 8.09 -27.79
C GLN A 320 -11.37 6.86 -28.69
N ALA A 321 -11.57 5.68 -28.10
CA ALA A 321 -11.83 4.44 -28.84
C ALA A 321 -13.25 4.36 -29.42
N GLY A 322 -14.17 5.23 -28.97
CA GLY A 322 -15.56 5.32 -29.44
C GLY A 322 -16.62 4.84 -28.46
N PHE A 323 -16.26 4.50 -27.22
CA PHE A 323 -17.24 4.16 -26.18
C PHE A 323 -17.99 5.40 -25.67
N LYS A 324 -19.29 5.26 -25.40
CA LYS A 324 -20.00 6.20 -24.55
C LYS A 324 -19.72 5.84 -23.09
N VAL A 325 -19.13 6.75 -22.34
CA VAL A 325 -18.72 6.51 -20.95
C VAL A 325 -19.44 7.46 -20.00
N ASP A 326 -20.19 6.87 -19.07
CA ASP A 326 -20.75 7.51 -17.90
C ASP A 326 -19.80 7.27 -16.71
N LEU A 327 -19.11 8.32 -16.27
CA LEU A 327 -18.12 8.23 -15.18
C LEU A 327 -18.77 8.73 -13.89
N GLN A 328 -19.04 7.81 -12.95
CA GLN A 328 -19.78 8.12 -11.74
C GLN A 328 -18.84 8.23 -10.55
N ALA A 329 -18.76 9.42 -9.95
CA ALA A 329 -17.97 9.70 -8.76
C ALA A 329 -18.67 9.20 -7.48
N MET A 330 -17.89 8.63 -6.56
CA MET A 330 -18.34 8.19 -5.23
C MET A 330 -17.15 8.04 -4.28
N ASP A 331 -17.40 7.88 -2.98
CA ASP A 331 -16.37 7.45 -2.01
C ASP A 331 -16.03 5.95 -2.17
N TRP A 332 -14.85 5.53 -1.71
CA TRP A 332 -14.37 4.16 -1.84
C TRP A 332 -15.28 3.15 -1.14
N GLN A 333 -15.86 3.50 0.02
CA GLN A 333 -16.71 2.58 0.77
C GLN A 333 -18.05 2.33 0.06
N THR A 334 -18.61 3.37 -0.54
CA THR A 334 -19.75 3.26 -1.45
C THR A 334 -19.41 2.37 -2.64
N LEU A 335 -18.23 2.54 -3.26
CA LEU A 335 -17.79 1.69 -4.36
C LEU A 335 -17.66 0.22 -3.91
N VAL A 336 -17.04 -0.04 -2.77
CA VAL A 336 -16.85 -1.39 -2.18
C VAL A 336 -18.18 -2.09 -1.95
N SER A 337 -19.20 -1.34 -1.53
CA SER A 337 -20.56 -1.89 -1.33
C SER A 337 -21.29 -2.06 -2.67
N ARG A 338 -21.15 -1.11 -3.59
CA ARG A 338 -21.82 -1.12 -4.90
C ARG A 338 -21.28 -2.19 -5.86
N ARG A 339 -19.98 -2.51 -5.81
CA ARG A 339 -19.39 -3.57 -6.67
C ARG A 339 -19.99 -4.96 -6.43
N ALA A 340 -20.62 -5.18 -5.27
CA ALA A 340 -21.34 -6.41 -4.96
C ALA A 340 -22.74 -6.49 -5.58
N LYS A 341 -23.31 -5.36 -6.03
CA LYS A 341 -24.64 -5.32 -6.65
C LYS A 341 -24.62 -5.93 -8.04
N LYS A 342 -25.52 -6.90 -8.26
CA LYS A 342 -25.71 -7.62 -9.53
C LYS A 342 -26.72 -6.94 -10.45
N ASP A 343 -27.44 -5.93 -9.94
CA ASP A 343 -28.46 -5.18 -10.67
C ASP A 343 -27.93 -4.57 -11.97
N ALA A 344 -28.82 -4.27 -12.89
CA ALA A 344 -28.45 -3.59 -14.12
C ALA A 344 -27.89 -2.18 -13.80
N PRO A 345 -27.01 -1.63 -14.66
CA PRO A 345 -26.41 -0.31 -14.46
C PRO A 345 -27.43 0.82 -14.23
N LYS A 346 -28.59 0.76 -14.88
CA LYS A 346 -29.70 1.71 -14.68
C LYS A 346 -30.34 1.62 -13.29
N ASP A 347 -30.21 0.48 -12.61
CA ASP A 347 -30.80 0.18 -11.30
C ASP A 347 -29.73 0.24 -10.19
N GLY A 348 -28.62 0.97 -10.42
CA GLY A 348 -27.53 1.12 -9.46
C GLY A 348 -26.42 0.07 -9.60
N GLY A 349 -26.45 -0.78 -10.62
CA GLY A 349 -25.34 -1.61 -11.04
C GLY A 349 -24.17 -0.83 -11.66
N TRP A 350 -23.24 -1.54 -12.29
CA TRP A 350 -22.00 -0.95 -12.84
C TRP A 350 -21.44 -1.82 -13.98
N HIS A 351 -20.62 -1.23 -14.84
CA HIS A 351 -19.93 -1.96 -15.92
C HIS A 351 -18.44 -2.14 -15.68
N MET A 352 -17.78 -1.14 -15.07
CA MET A 352 -16.36 -1.22 -14.76
C MET A 352 -16.01 -0.46 -13.48
N PHE A 353 -15.01 -0.96 -12.76
CA PHE A 353 -14.27 -0.16 -11.78
C PHE A 353 -12.77 -0.48 -11.91
N CYS A 354 -11.92 0.43 -11.42
CA CYS A 354 -10.49 0.17 -11.27
C CYS A 354 -10.20 -0.11 -9.80
N THR A 355 -9.26 -1.02 -9.54
CA THR A 355 -8.73 -1.32 -8.21
C THR A 355 -7.23 -1.54 -8.31
N ALA A 356 -6.57 -1.62 -7.16
CA ALA A 356 -5.20 -2.11 -7.06
C ALA A 356 -5.19 -3.40 -6.24
N TRP A 357 -4.23 -4.25 -6.55
CA TRP A 357 -3.91 -5.49 -5.86
C TRP A 357 -2.42 -5.50 -5.58
N VAL A 358 -1.96 -6.15 -4.52
CA VAL A 358 -0.54 -6.40 -4.39
C VAL A 358 -0.15 -7.56 -5.31
N ALA A 359 1.07 -7.57 -5.82
CA ALA A 359 1.59 -8.62 -6.69
C ALA A 359 1.26 -10.03 -6.19
N PRO A 360 1.26 -10.28 -4.88
CA PRO A 360 0.90 -11.58 -4.38
C PRO A 360 -0.61 -11.91 -4.39
N ASP A 361 -1.51 -10.95 -4.52
CA ASP A 361 -2.93 -11.26 -4.73
C ASP A 361 -3.17 -11.82 -6.14
N ILE A 362 -2.22 -11.66 -7.06
CA ILE A 362 -2.41 -11.93 -8.50
C ILE A 362 -1.24 -12.68 -9.15
N TRP A 363 -0.36 -13.35 -8.40
CA TRP A 363 0.81 -14.01 -8.99
C TRP A 363 0.58 -15.46 -9.41
N SER A 364 -0.50 -16.12 -8.98
CA SER A 364 -0.83 -17.49 -9.39
C SER A 364 -2.30 -17.64 -9.81
N PRO A 365 -2.64 -18.70 -10.56
CA PRO A 365 -4.02 -18.98 -10.93
C PRO A 365 -4.95 -19.20 -9.72
N ILE A 366 -4.42 -19.68 -8.59
CA ILE A 366 -5.23 -20.03 -7.42
C ILE A 366 -5.65 -18.80 -6.64
N ASN A 367 -4.73 -17.87 -6.37
CA ASN A 367 -5.00 -16.70 -5.53
C ASN A 367 -5.56 -15.50 -6.30
N ASN A 368 -5.38 -15.44 -7.62
CA ASN A 368 -5.85 -14.34 -8.43
C ASN A 368 -7.39 -14.31 -8.52
N ALA A 369 -8.01 -13.47 -7.70
CA ALA A 369 -9.46 -13.27 -7.70
C ALA A 369 -10.00 -12.77 -9.06
N ALA A 370 -9.18 -12.11 -9.89
CA ALA A 370 -9.60 -11.68 -11.22
C ALA A 370 -9.79 -12.85 -12.20
N LEU A 371 -9.16 -14.00 -11.94
CA LEU A 371 -9.36 -15.23 -12.72
C LEU A 371 -10.55 -16.05 -12.23
N ASP A 372 -11.24 -15.63 -11.16
CA ASP A 372 -12.41 -16.36 -10.64
C ASP A 372 -13.55 -16.31 -11.66
N ALA A 373 -13.80 -17.47 -12.25
CA ALA A 373 -14.71 -17.69 -13.34
C ALA A 373 -15.85 -18.65 -12.95
N ARG A 374 -16.19 -18.71 -11.65
CA ARG A 374 -17.33 -19.48 -11.12
C ARG A 374 -18.68 -18.77 -11.31
N GLY A 375 -18.72 -17.70 -12.11
CA GLY A 375 -19.93 -16.98 -12.48
C GLY A 375 -20.72 -16.44 -11.29
N LEU A 376 -22.04 -16.43 -11.42
CA LEU A 376 -22.96 -15.90 -10.40
C LEU A 376 -22.96 -16.65 -9.07
N LYS A 377 -22.48 -17.92 -9.06
CA LYS A 377 -22.54 -18.81 -7.90
C LYS A 377 -21.55 -18.41 -6.81
N ALA A 378 -20.29 -18.19 -7.19
CA ALA A 378 -19.21 -17.92 -6.25
C ALA A 378 -18.14 -16.96 -6.81
N GLY A 379 -18.32 -16.45 -8.03
CA GLY A 379 -17.33 -15.62 -8.71
C GLY A 379 -17.12 -14.27 -8.03
N TRP A 380 -15.87 -13.83 -7.96
CA TRP A 380 -15.54 -12.46 -7.58
C TRP A 380 -16.25 -11.43 -8.48
N PHE A 381 -16.44 -10.21 -7.95
CA PHE A 381 -17.25 -9.15 -8.56
C PHE A 381 -17.02 -9.01 -10.07
N GLY A 382 -18.10 -8.89 -10.82
CA GLY A 382 -18.08 -8.90 -12.29
C GLY A 382 -18.33 -10.29 -12.90
N TRP A 383 -18.33 -11.35 -12.08
CA TRP A 383 -18.98 -12.64 -12.34
C TRP A 383 -18.72 -13.22 -13.75
N GLY A 384 -17.45 -13.26 -14.14
CA GLY A 384 -17.05 -14.01 -15.33
C GLY A 384 -17.36 -15.49 -15.16
N GLU A 385 -17.70 -16.17 -16.25
CA GLU A 385 -17.94 -17.60 -16.27
C GLU A 385 -17.12 -18.25 -17.39
N ASP A 386 -16.29 -19.21 -17.03
CA ASP A 386 -15.44 -19.98 -17.94
C ASP A 386 -15.09 -21.31 -17.27
N THR A 387 -15.82 -22.36 -17.64
CA THR A 387 -15.65 -23.70 -17.05
C THR A 387 -14.26 -24.26 -17.31
N LYS A 388 -13.69 -24.00 -18.50
CA LYS A 388 -12.35 -24.46 -18.85
C LYS A 388 -11.29 -23.79 -17.97
N LEU A 389 -11.44 -22.50 -17.68
CA LEU A 389 -10.54 -21.81 -16.77
C LEU A 389 -10.63 -22.39 -15.35
N GLU A 390 -11.82 -22.69 -14.86
CA GLU A 390 -12.00 -23.31 -13.53
C GLU A 390 -11.44 -24.74 -13.47
N ASP A 391 -11.58 -25.52 -14.53
CA ASP A 391 -10.98 -26.85 -14.65
C ASP A 391 -9.44 -26.77 -14.59
N LEU A 392 -8.85 -25.85 -15.36
CA LEU A 392 -7.40 -25.62 -15.36
C LEU A 392 -6.90 -25.12 -13.99
N ARG A 393 -7.67 -24.25 -13.33
CA ARG A 393 -7.35 -23.78 -11.97
C ARG A 393 -7.44 -24.89 -10.94
N SER A 394 -8.37 -25.84 -11.10
CA SER A 394 -8.53 -26.97 -10.17
C SER A 394 -7.43 -28.03 -10.35
N GLN A 395 -6.79 -28.06 -11.51
CA GLN A 395 -5.66 -28.95 -11.83
C GLN A 395 -4.29 -28.39 -11.42
N PHE A 396 -4.21 -27.09 -11.19
CA PHE A 396 -2.99 -26.39 -10.76
C PHE A 396 -2.74 -26.64 -9.27
#